data_AF-A0A9W8E8X0-F1
#
_entry.id   AF-A0A9W8E8X0-F1
#
_cell.length_a   1.000
_cell.length_b   1.000
_cell.length_c   1.000
_cell.angle_alpha   90.00
_cell.angle_beta   90.00
_cell.angle_gamma   90.00
#
_symmetry.space_group_name_H-M   'P 1'
#
loop_
_entity.id
_entity.type
_entity.pdbx_description
1 polymer ?
#
loop_
_entity_poly.entity_id
_entity_poly.type
_entity_poly.pdbx_seq_one_letter_code
_entity_poly.pdbx_strand_id
1 'polypeptide(L)'
;MTIAESNVSANAREDSTSNPVLASAQYIAQHSIDVHVPPEGVHKAARALYDRMRRRRYSHATWKSHELNPKDWPDDRIVDWIFLVDTLNFSFWTDEPLTQNQYTVRYRGRDYRGYWALCAAVNRALEAGYPCTSASFMAEASVATWKHIFRSETIESIPLFETR
;
A
#
# COMPACT_ATOMS: atom_id res chain seq x y z
N MET A 1 -46.82 4.23 40.28
CA MET A 1 -46.52 5.67 40.19
C MET A 1 -45.01 5.81 40.35
N THR A 2 -44.34 6.04 39.21
CA THR A 2 -42.97 6.55 39.01
C THR A 2 -41.78 5.81 39.64
N ILE A 3 -41.09 5.02 38.83
CA ILE A 3 -39.64 4.76 38.98
C ILE A 3 -38.95 5.65 37.96
N ALA A 4 -38.03 6.48 38.44
CA ALA A 4 -37.28 7.45 37.66
C ALA A 4 -36.34 6.76 36.66
N GLU A 5 -36.43 7.15 35.40
CA GLU A 5 -35.46 6.78 34.37
C GLU A 5 -34.17 7.58 34.57
N SER A 6 -33.07 6.86 34.75
CA SER A 6 -31.72 7.39 34.78
C SER A 6 -31.29 7.81 33.37
N ASN A 7 -31.24 9.12 33.11
CA ASN A 7 -30.61 9.69 31.93
C ASN A 7 -29.08 9.51 32.01
N VAL A 8 -28.57 8.45 31.37
CA VAL A 8 -27.15 8.38 31.01
C VAL A 8 -27.00 9.17 29.72
N SER A 9 -26.57 10.43 29.87
CA SER A 9 -26.09 11.26 28.76
C SER A 9 -24.89 10.57 28.11
N ALA A 10 -25.10 10.00 26.92
CA ALA A 10 -24.03 9.54 26.07
C ALA A 10 -23.25 10.77 25.60
N ASN A 11 -22.08 10.97 26.18
CA ASN A 11 -21.15 12.03 25.84
C ASN A 11 -20.66 11.79 24.39
N ALA A 12 -21.37 12.34 23.41
CA ALA A 12 -20.94 12.36 22.02
C ALA A 12 -19.67 13.22 21.96
N ARG A 13 -18.52 12.57 21.74
CA ARG A 13 -17.30 13.27 21.37
C ARG A 13 -17.58 13.93 20.02
N GLU A 14 -17.67 15.26 20.02
CA GLU A 14 -17.60 16.06 18.80
C GLU A 14 -16.23 15.82 18.15
N ASP A 15 -16.21 14.97 17.13
CA ASP A 15 -15.04 14.77 16.28
C ASP A 15 -15.06 15.87 15.21
N SER A 16 -14.62 17.07 15.59
CA SER A 16 -14.81 18.30 14.82
C SER A 16 -13.73 18.59 13.77
N THR A 17 -12.87 17.62 13.43
CA THR A 17 -11.95 17.78 12.30
C THR A 17 -12.50 17.05 11.09
N SER A 18 -13.21 17.79 10.23
CA SER A 18 -13.61 17.32 8.90
C SER A 18 -12.39 16.73 8.20
N ASN A 19 -12.46 15.45 7.81
CA ASN A 19 -11.40 14.78 7.06
C ASN A 19 -11.08 15.62 5.79
N PRO A 20 -9.86 16.18 5.66
CA PRO A 20 -9.53 17.11 4.58
C PRO A 20 -9.57 16.44 3.21
N VAL A 21 -9.32 15.14 3.13
CA VAL A 21 -9.46 14.35 1.90
C VAL A 21 -10.93 14.24 1.51
N LEU A 22 -11.81 13.97 2.47
CA LEU A 22 -13.24 13.89 2.21
C LEU A 22 -13.81 15.25 1.75
N ALA A 23 -13.43 16.33 2.44
CA ALA A 23 -13.88 17.68 2.10
C ALA A 23 -13.41 18.11 0.70
N SER A 24 -12.12 17.89 0.38
CA SER A 24 -11.59 18.23 -0.96
C SER A 24 -12.18 17.36 -2.06
N ALA A 25 -12.32 16.04 -1.86
CA ALA A 25 -12.94 15.14 -2.82
C ALA A 25 -14.40 15.51 -3.08
N GLN A 26 -15.15 15.86 -2.02
CA GLN A 26 -16.54 16.31 -2.14
C GLN A 26 -16.63 17.63 -2.92
N TYR A 27 -15.77 18.60 -2.61
CA TYR A 27 -15.72 19.87 -3.33
C TYR A 27 -15.48 19.64 -4.83
N ILE A 28 -14.48 18.83 -5.18
CA ILE A 28 -14.18 18.50 -6.59
C ILE A 28 -15.38 17.82 -7.25
N ALA A 29 -15.99 16.83 -6.59
CA ALA A 29 -17.13 16.11 -7.15
C ALA A 29 -18.36 17.00 -7.39
N GLN A 30 -18.56 18.05 -6.57
CA GLN A 30 -19.67 18.99 -6.70
C GLN A 30 -19.46 20.06 -7.78
N HIS A 31 -18.20 20.39 -8.10
CA HIS A 31 -17.85 21.51 -8.99
C HIS A 31 -17.20 21.07 -10.32
N SER A 32 -16.94 19.77 -10.51
CA SER A 32 -16.39 19.27 -11.77
C SER A 32 -17.40 19.44 -12.91
N ILE A 33 -16.91 19.88 -14.08
CA ILE A 33 -17.72 20.14 -15.26
C ILE A 33 -17.60 18.99 -16.26
N ASP A 34 -16.40 18.43 -16.41
CA ASP A 34 -16.12 17.44 -17.46
C ASP A 34 -16.18 15.99 -16.94
N VAL A 35 -15.99 15.78 -15.62
CA VAL A 35 -15.86 14.45 -15.03
C VAL A 35 -16.88 14.26 -13.92
N HIS A 36 -17.74 13.26 -14.07
CA HIS A 36 -18.80 12.97 -13.11
C HIS A 36 -18.76 11.49 -12.69
N VAL A 37 -19.03 11.23 -11.41
CA VAL A 37 -19.18 9.87 -10.88
C VAL A 37 -20.68 9.57 -10.73
N PRO A 38 -21.28 8.70 -11.57
CA PRO A 38 -22.71 8.42 -11.50
C PRO A 38 -23.04 7.57 -10.27
N PRO A 39 -23.88 8.04 -9.32
CA PRO A 39 -24.20 7.28 -8.10
C PRO A 39 -24.78 5.89 -8.38
N GLU A 40 -25.66 5.80 -9.38
CA GLU A 40 -26.23 4.53 -9.90
C GLU A 40 -25.14 3.53 -10.30
N GLY A 41 -24.10 4.01 -11.00
CA GLY A 41 -22.97 3.19 -11.44
C GLY A 41 -22.14 2.68 -10.26
N VAL A 42 -21.92 3.52 -9.26
CA VAL A 42 -21.23 3.15 -8.01
C VAL A 42 -22.01 2.06 -7.28
N HIS A 43 -23.33 2.22 -7.11
CA HIS A 43 -24.16 1.21 -6.46
C HIS A 43 -24.18 -0.11 -7.20
N LYS A 44 -24.27 -0.09 -8.53
CA LYS A 44 -24.23 -1.29 -9.37
C LYS A 44 -22.88 -2.01 -9.26
N ALA A 45 -21.77 -1.26 -9.30
CA ALA A 45 -20.43 -1.81 -9.13
C ALA A 45 -20.24 -2.41 -7.73
N ALA A 46 -20.64 -1.69 -6.68
CA ALA A 46 -20.56 -2.14 -5.29
C ALA A 46 -21.35 -3.44 -5.09
N ARG A 47 -22.58 -3.52 -5.61
CA ARG A 47 -23.40 -4.73 -5.55
C ARG A 47 -22.75 -5.90 -6.28
N ALA A 48 -22.22 -5.68 -7.49
CA ALA A 48 -21.55 -6.70 -8.26
C ALA A 48 -20.29 -7.24 -7.56
N LEU A 49 -19.50 -6.35 -6.94
CA LEU A 49 -18.33 -6.72 -6.13
C LEU A 49 -18.75 -7.52 -4.89
N TYR A 50 -19.74 -7.03 -4.14
CA TYR A 50 -20.26 -7.69 -2.95
C TYR A 50 -20.76 -9.11 -3.25
N ASP A 51 -21.58 -9.27 -4.30
CA ASP A 51 -22.09 -10.57 -4.70
C ASP A 51 -20.96 -11.53 -5.10
N ARG A 52 -19.93 -11.04 -5.81
CA ARG A 52 -18.75 -11.84 -6.14
C ARG A 52 -17.93 -12.21 -4.91
N MET A 53 -17.72 -11.28 -3.98
CA MET A 53 -16.99 -11.54 -2.73
C MET A 53 -17.69 -12.61 -1.90
N ARG A 54 -19.02 -12.56 -1.81
CA ARG A 54 -19.82 -13.61 -1.13
C ARG A 54 -19.73 -14.96 -1.83
N ARG A 55 -19.94 -15.00 -3.15
CA ARG A 55 -19.93 -16.26 -3.92
C ARG A 55 -18.56 -16.93 -3.93
N ARG A 56 -17.48 -16.15 -4.04
CA ARG A 56 -16.11 -16.66 -4.12
C ARG A 56 -15.43 -16.82 -2.76
N ARG A 57 -16.11 -16.49 -1.64
CA ARG A 57 -15.54 -16.43 -0.29
C ARG A 57 -14.22 -15.67 -0.30
N TYR A 58 -14.29 -14.39 -0.70
CA TYR A 58 -13.11 -13.54 -0.81
C TYR A 58 -12.23 -13.65 0.44
N SER A 59 -10.95 -13.85 0.22
CA SER A 59 -9.93 -13.92 1.25
C SER A 59 -8.61 -13.40 0.71
N HIS A 60 -7.69 -13.10 1.61
CA HIS A 60 -6.32 -12.74 1.23
C HIS A 60 -5.48 -13.94 0.76
N ALA A 61 -6.06 -15.14 0.64
CA ALA A 61 -5.33 -16.36 0.24
C ALA A 61 -4.67 -16.23 -1.13
N THR A 62 -5.37 -15.63 -2.11
CA THR A 62 -4.80 -15.35 -3.44
C THR A 62 -3.66 -14.33 -3.38
N TRP A 63 -3.74 -13.34 -2.49
CA TRP A 63 -2.63 -12.41 -2.31
C TRP A 63 -1.43 -13.11 -1.67
N LYS A 64 -1.65 -13.94 -0.65
CA LYS A 64 -0.60 -14.76 -0.01
C LYS A 64 0.00 -15.85 -0.92
N SER A 65 -0.62 -16.15 -2.07
CA SER A 65 -0.08 -17.17 -2.98
C SER A 65 1.17 -16.72 -3.71
N HIS A 66 1.38 -15.40 -3.87
CA HIS A 66 2.61 -14.90 -4.47
C HIS A 66 3.82 -15.13 -3.56
N GLU A 67 4.95 -15.55 -4.12
CA GLU A 67 6.12 -15.97 -3.34
C GLU A 67 6.78 -14.85 -2.53
N LEU A 68 6.64 -13.60 -2.98
CA LEU A 68 7.22 -12.42 -2.34
C LEU A 68 6.31 -11.78 -1.27
N ASN A 69 5.05 -12.19 -1.18
CA ASN A 69 4.14 -11.61 -0.19
C ASN A 69 4.31 -12.32 1.18
N PRO A 70 4.23 -11.59 2.30
CA PRO A 70 4.24 -12.18 3.63
C PRO A 70 3.14 -13.25 3.79
N LYS A 71 3.52 -14.46 4.19
CA LYS A 71 2.59 -15.60 4.30
C LYS A 71 2.15 -15.85 5.75
N ASP A 72 3.12 -16.19 6.59
CA ASP A 72 2.92 -16.69 7.95
C ASP A 72 3.56 -15.76 8.99
N TRP A 73 3.50 -14.45 8.74
CA TRP A 73 4.00 -13.43 9.65
C TRP A 73 2.89 -12.97 10.60
N PRO A 74 3.24 -12.44 11.79
CA PRO A 74 2.31 -11.68 12.61
C PRO A 74 1.66 -10.52 11.83
N ASP A 75 0.36 -10.27 12.08
CA ASP A 75 -0.45 -9.32 11.29
C ASP A 75 0.12 -7.90 11.30
N ASP A 76 0.66 -7.44 12.43
CA ASP A 76 1.33 -6.15 12.57
C ASP A 76 2.52 -6.02 11.60
N ARG A 77 3.37 -7.05 11.51
CA ARG A 77 4.50 -7.07 10.56
C ARG A 77 4.07 -7.16 9.10
N ILE A 78 2.94 -7.81 8.83
CA ILE A 78 2.37 -7.82 7.47
C ILE A 78 1.92 -6.41 7.11
N VAL A 79 1.25 -5.70 8.03
CA VAL A 79 0.79 -4.33 7.81
C VAL A 79 1.98 -3.38 7.60
N ASP A 80 3.04 -3.47 8.40
CA ASP A 80 4.25 -2.65 8.22
C ASP A 80 4.92 -2.88 6.86
N TRP A 81 4.96 -4.14 6.42
CA TRP A 81 5.49 -4.49 5.10
C TRP A 81 4.64 -3.90 3.97
N ILE A 82 3.31 -4.04 4.06
CA ILE A 82 2.37 -3.47 3.09
C ILE A 82 2.52 -1.96 3.05
N PHE A 83 2.57 -1.32 4.23
CA PHE A 83 2.72 0.13 4.36
C PHE A 83 3.98 0.63 3.66
N LEU A 84 5.14 0.00 3.90
CA LEU A 84 6.39 0.39 3.26
C LEU A 84 6.31 0.20 1.73
N VAL A 85 5.90 -0.98 1.28
CA VAL A 85 5.88 -1.32 -0.15
C VAL A 85 4.91 -0.43 -0.92
N ASP A 86 3.72 -0.16 -0.38
CA ASP A 86 2.71 0.66 -1.05
C ASP A 86 3.07 2.15 -1.03
N THR A 87 3.73 2.63 0.03
CA THR A 87 4.28 4.01 0.08
C THR A 87 5.37 4.21 -0.96
N LEU A 88 6.18 3.18 -1.21
CA LEU A 88 7.26 3.20 -2.21
C LEU A 88 6.81 2.73 -3.60
N ASN A 89 5.53 2.43 -3.82
CA ASN A 89 5.06 1.91 -5.10
C ASN A 89 4.84 3.02 -6.13
N PHE A 90 5.92 3.68 -6.55
CA PHE A 90 5.88 4.71 -7.58
C PHE A 90 6.62 4.28 -8.85
N SER A 91 5.86 4.24 -9.95
CA SER A 91 6.30 4.14 -11.35
C SER A 91 7.52 3.25 -11.61
N PHE A 92 7.30 1.94 -11.68
CA PHE A 92 8.27 0.97 -12.23
C PHE A 92 8.01 0.67 -13.72
N TRP A 93 7.26 1.54 -14.39
CA TRP A 93 6.96 1.44 -15.81
C TRP A 93 8.13 1.95 -16.63
N THR A 94 8.35 1.35 -17.78
CA THR A 94 9.33 1.81 -18.76
C THR A 94 8.71 1.64 -20.13
N ASP A 95 8.79 2.71 -20.92
CA ASP A 95 8.31 2.73 -22.30
C ASP A 95 9.28 2.04 -23.26
N GLU A 96 10.51 1.78 -22.78
CA GLU A 96 11.51 1.02 -23.52
C GLU A 96 11.16 -0.47 -23.54
N PRO A 97 11.49 -1.19 -24.62
CA PRO A 97 11.43 -2.65 -24.64
C PRO A 97 12.12 -3.24 -23.41
N LEU A 98 11.75 -4.47 -23.00
CA LEU A 98 12.40 -5.19 -21.90
C LEU A 98 13.91 -5.41 -22.20
N THR A 99 14.73 -4.38 -21.97
CA THR A 99 16.18 -4.43 -22.14
C THR A 99 16.83 -5.01 -20.89
N GLN A 100 18.13 -5.31 -20.98
CA GLN A 100 18.93 -5.75 -19.84
C GLN A 100 19.19 -4.63 -18.81
N ASN A 101 18.78 -3.39 -19.09
CA ASN A 101 19.10 -2.21 -18.27
C ASN A 101 17.91 -1.76 -17.42
N GLN A 102 16.99 -2.64 -17.07
CA GLN A 102 15.90 -2.27 -16.14
C GLN A 102 16.35 -2.47 -14.69
N TYR A 103 15.83 -1.64 -13.79
CA TYR A 103 15.98 -1.86 -12.36
C TYR A 103 15.55 -3.28 -12.01
N THR A 104 16.53 -4.09 -11.58
CA THR A 104 16.36 -5.53 -11.38
C THR A 104 16.93 -5.91 -10.03
N VAL A 105 16.18 -6.69 -9.26
CA VAL A 105 16.63 -7.17 -7.96
C VAL A 105 16.68 -8.68 -7.97
N ARG A 106 17.87 -9.25 -7.73
CA ARG A 106 18.05 -10.68 -7.50
C ARG A 106 17.74 -10.98 -6.04
N TYR A 107 16.84 -11.92 -5.84
CA TYR A 107 16.47 -12.43 -4.53
C TYR A 107 16.26 -13.94 -4.61
N ARG A 108 16.90 -14.70 -3.72
CA ARG A 108 16.89 -16.17 -3.68
C ARG A 108 17.16 -16.84 -5.04
N GLY A 109 18.11 -16.28 -5.81
CA GLY A 109 18.52 -16.82 -7.11
C GLY A 109 17.62 -16.45 -8.29
N ARG A 110 16.56 -15.66 -8.09
CA ARG A 110 15.65 -15.19 -9.14
C ARG A 110 15.72 -13.68 -9.31
N ASP A 111 15.67 -13.23 -10.56
CA ASP A 111 15.59 -11.81 -10.90
C ASP A 111 14.14 -11.32 -10.93
N TYR A 112 13.89 -10.18 -10.30
CA TYR A 112 12.59 -9.51 -10.27
C TYR A 112 12.68 -8.10 -10.85
N ARG A 113 11.60 -7.66 -11.50
CA ARG A 113 11.44 -6.37 -12.16
C ARG A 113 10.09 -5.75 -11.79
N GLY A 114 9.91 -4.46 -12.09
CA GLY A 114 8.67 -3.78 -11.80
C GLY A 114 8.39 -3.68 -10.30
N TYR A 115 7.11 -3.73 -9.93
CA TYR A 115 6.66 -3.83 -8.53
C TYR A 115 7.34 -4.98 -7.76
N TRP A 116 7.59 -6.11 -8.42
CA TRP A 116 8.20 -7.26 -7.76
C TRP A 116 9.68 -7.04 -7.40
N ALA A 117 10.39 -6.16 -8.11
CA ALA A 117 11.75 -5.77 -7.72
C ALA A 117 11.77 -5.05 -6.36
N LEU A 118 10.77 -4.19 -6.11
CA LEU A 118 10.61 -3.52 -4.81
C LEU A 118 10.35 -4.54 -3.70
N CYS A 119 9.39 -5.44 -3.90
CA CYS A 119 9.08 -6.51 -2.94
C CYS A 119 10.30 -7.39 -2.64
N ALA A 120 11.05 -7.75 -3.69
CA ALA A 120 12.28 -8.54 -3.57
C ALA A 120 13.37 -7.78 -2.79
N ALA A 121 13.52 -6.46 -3.00
CA ALA A 121 14.49 -5.65 -2.28
C ALA A 121 14.17 -5.55 -0.78
N VAL A 122 12.89 -5.33 -0.44
CA VAL A 122 12.42 -5.28 0.95
C VAL A 122 12.67 -6.64 1.63
N ASN A 123 12.27 -7.74 1.01
CA ASN A 123 12.47 -9.07 1.59
C ASN A 123 13.95 -9.42 1.74
N ARG A 124 14.78 -9.07 0.74
CA ARG A 124 16.24 -9.23 0.79
C ARG A 124 16.86 -8.45 1.95
N ALA A 125 16.38 -7.23 2.20
CA ALA A 125 16.86 -6.40 3.30
C ALA A 125 16.48 -6.97 4.67
N LEU A 126 15.22 -7.40 4.83
CA LEU A 126 14.74 -8.03 6.07
C LEU A 126 15.50 -9.32 6.38
N GLU A 127 15.79 -10.15 5.37
CA GLU A 127 16.63 -11.35 5.54
C GLU A 127 18.09 -11.03 5.89
N ALA A 128 18.62 -9.93 5.38
CA ALA A 128 19.96 -9.46 5.71
C ALA A 128 20.03 -8.74 7.08
N GLY A 129 18.92 -8.68 7.83
CA GLY A 129 18.86 -8.11 9.18
C GLY A 129 18.60 -6.61 9.23
N TYR A 130 18.23 -5.97 8.12
CA TYR A 130 17.80 -4.57 8.12
C TYR A 130 16.31 -4.49 8.46
N PRO A 131 15.90 -3.89 9.59
CA PRO A 131 14.49 -3.77 9.96
C PRO A 131 13.81 -2.63 9.18
N CYS A 132 13.86 -2.67 7.85
CA CYS A 132 13.48 -1.56 6.97
C CYS A 132 11.99 -1.22 6.96
N THR A 133 11.14 -2.10 7.52
CA THR A 133 9.71 -1.84 7.75
C THR A 133 9.44 -1.12 9.07
N SER A 134 10.44 -0.95 9.94
CA SER A 134 10.31 -0.18 11.19
C SER A 134 10.35 1.32 10.93
N ALA A 135 9.43 2.07 11.53
CA ALA A 135 9.43 3.53 11.49
C ALA A 135 10.74 4.13 12.05
N SER A 136 11.31 3.55 13.12
CA SER A 136 12.57 4.04 13.69
C SER A 136 13.73 3.89 12.71
N PHE A 137 13.80 2.75 12.03
CA PHE A 137 14.80 2.52 11.00
C PHE A 137 14.61 3.48 9.83
N MET A 138 13.36 3.73 9.40
CA MET A 138 13.09 4.67 8.33
C MET A 138 13.55 6.10 8.67
N ALA A 139 13.36 6.54 9.91
CA ALA A 139 13.78 7.86 10.36
C ALA A 139 15.30 8.02 10.48
N GLU A 140 16.02 6.94 10.83
CA GLU A 140 17.44 7.00 11.18
C GLU A 140 18.38 6.49 10.09
N ALA A 141 17.90 5.62 9.18
CA ALA A 141 18.74 4.99 8.19
C ALA A 141 19.30 6.01 7.18
N SER A 142 20.60 5.90 6.93
CA SER A 142 21.29 6.79 6.01
C SER A 142 20.86 6.57 4.55
N VAL A 143 21.04 7.61 3.73
CA VAL A 143 20.91 7.52 2.27
C VAL A 143 21.74 6.36 1.70
N ALA A 144 22.96 6.15 2.20
CA ALA A 144 23.82 5.04 1.76
C ALA A 144 23.22 3.67 2.10
N THR A 145 22.59 3.54 3.28
CA THR A 145 21.88 2.32 3.69
C THR A 145 20.71 2.04 2.75
N TRP A 146 19.93 3.06 2.39
CA TRP A 146 18.82 2.90 1.46
C TRP A 146 19.27 2.59 0.04
N LYS A 147 20.35 3.22 -0.45
CA LYS A 147 20.99 2.87 -1.73
C LYS A 147 21.45 1.41 -1.73
N HIS A 148 21.97 0.91 -0.61
CA HIS A 148 22.33 -0.49 -0.49
C HIS A 148 21.11 -1.42 -0.51
N ILE A 149 20.06 -1.12 0.27
CA ILE A 149 18.82 -1.92 0.32
C ILE A 149 18.20 -2.07 -1.07
N PHE A 150 18.03 -0.95 -1.77
CA PHE A 150 17.42 -0.86 -3.10
C PHE A 150 18.42 -0.94 -4.26
N ARG A 151 19.59 -1.55 -4.04
CA ARG A 151 20.57 -1.73 -5.12
C ARG A 151 20.06 -2.67 -6.20
N SER A 152 20.33 -2.30 -7.44
CA SER A 152 20.04 -3.12 -8.62
C SER A 152 21.16 -4.11 -8.91
N GLU A 153 20.81 -5.16 -9.65
CA GLU A 153 21.76 -6.09 -10.29
C GLU A 153 22.22 -5.61 -11.67
N THR A 154 21.57 -4.56 -12.19
CA THR A 154 21.90 -3.93 -13.46
C THR A 154 22.53 -2.56 -13.22
N ILE A 155 22.97 -1.90 -14.29
CA ILE A 155 23.47 -0.52 -14.22
C ILE A 155 22.39 0.49 -13.79
N GLU A 156 21.11 0.14 -13.96
CA GLU A 156 19.99 1.02 -13.67
C GLU A 156 19.65 0.96 -12.18
N SER A 157 19.76 2.11 -11.50
CA SER A 157 19.37 2.26 -10.10
C SER A 157 17.85 2.30 -9.91
N ILE A 158 17.37 2.23 -8.66
CA ILE A 158 15.96 2.41 -8.39
C ILE A 158 15.48 3.80 -8.88
N PRO A 159 14.36 3.89 -9.63
CA PRO A 159 13.87 5.15 -10.14
C PRO A 159 13.50 6.15 -9.04
N LEU A 160 13.76 7.44 -9.26
CA LEU A 160 13.36 8.55 -8.39
C LEU A 160 13.91 8.45 -6.96
N PHE A 161 15.09 7.85 -6.78
CA PHE A 161 15.65 7.64 -5.44
C PHE A 161 15.76 8.92 -4.59
N GLU A 162 16.18 10.04 -5.20
CA GLU A 162 16.37 11.32 -4.48
C GLU A 162 15.09 12.16 -4.35
N THR A 163 14.00 11.79 -5.04
CA THR A 163 12.75 12.57 -5.11
C THR A 163 11.52 11.84 -4.56
N ARG A 164 11.74 10.69 -3.91
CA ARG A 164 10.71 9.89 -3.20
C ARG A 164 10.49 10.38 -1.77
#